data_AF-A0A7S2LUP7-F1
#
_entry.id   AF-A0A7S2LUP7-F1
#
_cell.length_a   1.000
_cell.length_b   1.000
_cell.length_c   1.000
_cell.angle_alpha   90.00
_cell.angle_beta   90.00
_cell.angle_gamma   90.00
#
_symmetry.space_group_name_H-M   'P 1'
#
loop_
_entity.id
_entity.type
_entity.pdbx_description
1 polymer ?
#
loop_
_entity_poly.entity_id
_entity_poly.type
_entity_poly.pdbx_seq_one_letter_code
_entity_poly.pdbx_strand_id
1 'polypeptide(L)'
;VSNIHCEACVSPHALSTGGAPLEQSSVLQGTLLSVVSCLLSACGGIYSEKLLKDKAKDSIHWQNMQLYAWGILFNFLGAVMNDTRIFERGLLVGYNRWAYLVVLNNALNGLAVSAILKYADNIARVYAHAAAMIATMVLSVIFFGERPTPQLLLAVAIVGASALQYNLPPEQPA
;
A
#
# COMPACT_ATOMS: atom_id res chain seq x y z
N VAL A 1 19.60 -5.04 -15.65
CA VAL A 1 19.88 -6.09 -14.65
C VAL A 1 21.07 -5.59 -13.86
N SER A 2 20.96 -5.59 -12.53
CA SER A 2 21.60 -4.69 -11.55
C SER A 2 20.92 -3.32 -11.40
N ASN A 3 20.59 -2.99 -10.15
CA ASN A 3 19.84 -1.84 -9.62
C ASN A 3 18.31 -1.92 -9.54
N ILE A 4 17.81 -2.97 -8.89
CA ILE A 4 16.50 -2.98 -8.18
C ILE A 4 16.78 -3.13 -6.67
N HIS A 5 17.63 -2.28 -6.11
CA HIS A 5 17.96 -2.36 -4.68
C HIS A 5 17.85 -0.98 -4.04
N CYS A 6 16.61 -0.51 -3.82
CA CYS A 6 16.34 0.52 -2.82
C CYS A 6 14.85 0.66 -2.44
N GLU A 7 14.11 -0.44 -2.24
CA GLU A 7 12.81 -0.41 -1.54
C GLU A 7 12.75 -1.41 -0.37
N ALA A 8 13.91 -1.76 0.20
CA ALA A 8 14.01 -2.63 1.37
C ALA A 8 14.88 -2.06 2.50
N CYS A 9 14.88 -0.74 2.70
CA CYS A 9 15.39 -0.16 3.95
C CYS A 9 14.25 0.06 4.96
N VAL A 10 13.43 -0.96 5.15
CA VAL A 10 12.87 -1.30 6.47
C VAL A 10 13.58 -2.59 6.83
N SER A 11 14.76 -2.47 7.43
CA SER A 11 15.55 -3.62 7.88
C SER A 11 14.88 -4.21 9.14
N PRO A 12 14.40 -5.46 9.15
CA PRO A 12 13.81 -6.08 10.34
C PRO A 12 14.88 -6.83 11.16
N HIS A 13 16.05 -6.23 11.35
CA HIS A 13 17.11 -6.80 12.20
C HIS A 13 17.87 -5.69 12.94
N ALA A 14 17.27 -5.20 14.02
CA ALA A 14 17.98 -4.53 15.10
C ALA A 14 17.33 -4.89 16.44
N LEU A 15 17.37 -6.18 16.77
CA LEU A 15 17.21 -6.62 18.16
C LEU A 15 18.59 -7.08 18.66
N SER A 16 19.09 -6.31 19.63
CA SER A 16 20.11 -6.65 20.63
C SER A 16 21.48 -5.93 20.56
N THR A 17 21.65 -5.10 21.60
CA THR A 17 22.87 -4.86 22.43
C THR A 17 24.01 -4.00 21.89
N GLY A 18 24.06 -2.74 22.38
CA GLY A 18 25.27 -1.90 22.41
C GLY A 18 24.92 -0.43 22.67
N GLY A 19 25.19 0.09 23.88
CA GLY A 19 24.56 1.31 24.40
C GLY A 19 24.84 2.64 23.67
N ALA A 20 23.77 3.45 23.54
CA ALA A 20 23.81 4.92 23.53
C ALA A 20 22.41 5.47 23.94
N PRO A 21 22.29 6.50 24.81
CA PRO A 21 20.99 6.95 25.35
C PRO A 21 20.08 7.76 24.39
N LEU A 22 20.39 7.84 23.08
CA LEU A 22 19.64 8.67 22.12
C LEU A 22 18.77 7.88 21.11
N GLU A 23 18.84 6.54 21.09
CA GLU A 23 18.08 5.70 20.14
C GLU A 23 16.62 5.41 20.57
N GLN A 24 16.26 5.59 21.84
CA GLN A 24 14.93 5.19 22.31
C GLN A 24 13.83 6.20 21.92
N SER A 25 14.18 7.50 21.81
CA SER A 25 13.23 8.56 21.46
C SER A 25 12.77 8.49 20.00
N SER A 26 13.64 8.06 19.08
CA SER A 26 13.33 7.95 17.65
C SER A 26 12.46 6.72 17.35
N VAL A 27 12.69 5.58 18.01
CA VAL A 27 11.86 4.37 17.85
C VAL A 27 10.43 4.61 18.36
N LEU A 28 10.28 5.27 19.51
CA LEU A 28 8.97 5.63 20.04
C LEU A 28 8.24 6.58 19.08
N GLN A 29 8.93 7.62 18.59
CA GLN A 29 8.37 8.55 17.63
C GLN A 29 7.96 7.85 16.32
N GLY A 30 8.81 6.98 15.76
CA GLY A 30 8.51 6.23 14.54
C GLY A 30 7.33 5.28 14.70
N THR A 31 7.22 4.62 15.87
CA THR A 31 6.09 3.74 16.19
C THR A 31 4.79 4.52 16.31
N LEU A 32 4.81 5.68 17.00
CA LEU A 32 3.64 6.56 17.12
C LEU A 32 3.19 7.09 15.75
N LEU A 33 4.12 7.55 14.92
CA LEU A 33 3.82 8.00 13.55
C LEU A 33 3.22 6.87 12.70
N SER A 34 3.71 5.64 12.85
CA SER A 34 3.19 4.47 12.14
C SER A 34 1.74 4.17 12.54
N VAL A 35 1.41 4.19 13.85
CA VAL A 35 0.04 4.01 14.33
C VAL A 35 -0.90 5.09 13.78
N VAL A 36 -0.47 6.35 13.81
CA VAL A 36 -1.24 7.46 13.23
C VAL A 36 -1.44 7.25 11.72
N SER A 37 -0.41 6.83 10.99
CA SER A 37 -0.51 6.55 9.55
C SER A 37 -1.49 5.41 9.24
N CYS A 38 -1.51 4.35 10.05
CA CYS A 38 -2.45 3.24 9.90
C CYS A 38 -3.90 3.70 10.10
N LEU A 39 -4.15 4.52 11.12
CA LEU A 39 -5.49 5.08 11.39
C LEU A 39 -5.94 5.99 10.24
N LEU A 40 -5.06 6.88 9.77
CA LEU A 40 -5.35 7.76 8.63
C LEU A 40 -5.63 6.97 7.35
N SER A 41 -4.86 5.91 7.09
CA SER A 41 -5.08 5.03 5.94
C SER A 41 -6.42 4.30 6.02
N ALA A 42 -6.77 3.77 7.20
CA ALA A 42 -8.06 3.10 7.42
C ALA A 42 -9.25 4.06 7.23
N CYS A 43 -9.19 5.24 7.86
CA CYS A 43 -10.21 6.28 7.72
C CYS A 43 -10.33 6.77 6.27
N GLY A 44 -9.19 6.99 5.58
CA GLY A 44 -9.18 7.40 4.18
C GLY A 44 -9.79 6.35 3.25
N GLY A 45 -9.55 5.06 3.50
CA GLY A 45 -10.19 3.97 2.77
C GLY A 45 -11.71 3.94 2.94
N ILE A 46 -12.19 4.07 4.17
CA ILE A 46 -13.63 4.11 4.48
C ILE A 46 -14.29 5.36 3.90
N TYR A 47 -13.64 6.52 4.00
CA TYR A 47 -14.16 7.77 3.44
C TYR A 47 -14.22 7.71 1.90
N SER A 48 -13.21 7.13 1.26
CA SER A 48 -13.22 6.91 -0.19
C SER A 48 -14.39 6.02 -0.59
N GLU A 49 -14.62 4.93 0.14
CA GLU A 49 -15.78 4.05 -0.08
C GLU A 49 -17.11 4.80 0.06
N LYS A 50 -17.26 5.60 1.11
CA LYS A 50 -18.46 6.41 1.34
C LYS A 50 -18.68 7.43 0.22
N LEU A 51 -17.64 8.14 -0.21
CA LEU A 51 -17.72 9.11 -1.28
C LEU A 51 -18.16 8.48 -2.62
N LEU A 52 -17.61 7.30 -2.93
CA LEU A 52 -17.96 6.53 -4.14
C LEU A 52 -19.39 5.97 -4.08
N LYS A 53 -19.87 5.59 -2.90
CA LYS A 53 -21.22 5.01 -2.72
C LYS A 53 -22.32 6.06 -2.58
N ASP A 54 -22.09 7.18 -1.89
CA ASP A 54 -23.08 8.25 -1.66
C ASP A 54 -23.55 8.91 -2.96
N LYS A 55 -22.66 9.03 -3.95
CA LYS A 55 -22.98 9.57 -5.28
C LYS A 55 -23.22 8.47 -6.31
N ALA A 56 -23.94 7.39 -5.96
CA ALA A 56 -24.14 6.25 -6.86
C ALA A 56 -24.73 6.58 -8.25
N LYS A 57 -25.49 7.69 -8.38
CA LYS A 57 -26.07 8.16 -9.65
C LYS A 57 -25.09 8.87 -10.58
N ASP A 58 -23.96 9.38 -10.08
CA ASP A 58 -22.95 10.03 -10.91
C ASP A 58 -21.99 9.00 -11.50
N SER A 59 -21.46 9.28 -12.70
CA SER A 59 -20.49 8.39 -13.35
C SER A 59 -19.23 8.19 -12.49
N ILE A 60 -18.80 6.93 -12.36
CA ILE A 60 -17.61 6.54 -11.58
C ILE A 60 -16.35 7.32 -12.02
N HIS A 61 -16.23 7.56 -13.33
CA HIS A 61 -15.11 8.28 -13.91
C HIS A 61 -15.04 9.73 -13.42
N TRP A 62 -16.19 10.39 -13.24
CA TRP A 62 -16.24 11.76 -12.73
C TRP A 62 -15.78 11.85 -11.27
N GLN A 63 -16.20 10.90 -10.43
CA GLN A 63 -15.78 10.83 -9.02
C GLN A 63 -14.28 10.54 -8.90
N ASN A 64 -13.78 9.60 -9.70
CA ASN A 64 -12.35 9.30 -9.73
C ASN A 64 -11.54 10.49 -10.25
N MET A 65 -12.03 11.24 -11.25
CA MET A 65 -11.37 12.45 -11.77
C MET A 65 -11.21 13.50 -10.67
N GLN A 66 -12.26 13.76 -9.88
CA GLN A 66 -12.21 14.70 -8.77
C GLN A 66 -11.23 14.25 -7.68
N LEU A 67 -11.27 12.97 -7.30
CA LEU A 67 -10.36 12.42 -6.30
C LEU A 67 -8.89 12.50 -6.76
N TYR A 68 -8.61 12.13 -8.01
CA TYR A 68 -7.27 12.20 -8.57
C TYR A 68 -6.79 13.64 -8.75
N ALA A 69 -7.67 14.59 -9.09
CA ALA A 69 -7.30 16.01 -9.17
C ALA A 69 -6.80 16.54 -7.82
N TRP A 70 -7.51 16.25 -6.73
CA TRP A 70 -7.05 16.58 -5.38
C TRP A 70 -5.76 15.84 -5.00
N GLY A 71 -5.64 14.56 -5.37
CA GLY A 71 -4.42 13.78 -5.15
C GLY A 71 -3.19 14.39 -5.85
N ILE A 72 -3.32 14.79 -7.11
CA ILE A 72 -2.26 15.45 -7.88
C ILE A 72 -1.89 16.78 -7.23
N LEU A 73 -2.87 17.59 -6.81
CA LEU A 73 -2.62 18.88 -6.16
C LEU A 73 -1.82 18.72 -4.86
N PHE A 74 -2.25 17.84 -3.96
CA PHE A 74 -1.55 17.62 -2.69
C PHE A 74 -0.18 16.96 -2.86
N ASN A 75 -0.05 16.02 -3.81
CA ASN A 75 1.23 15.39 -4.10
C ASN A 75 2.22 16.38 -4.71
N PHE A 76 1.77 17.25 -5.62
CA PHE A 76 2.59 18.30 -6.20
C PHE A 76 3.03 19.33 -5.14
N LEU A 77 2.10 19.76 -4.27
CA LEU A 77 2.43 20.67 -3.18
C LEU A 77 3.44 20.05 -2.20
N GLY A 78 3.24 18.78 -1.83
CA GLY A 78 4.19 18.04 -0.99
C GLY A 78 5.57 17.91 -1.64
N ALA A 79 5.62 17.66 -2.96
CA ALA A 79 6.88 17.60 -3.69
C ALA A 79 7.61 18.95 -3.67
N VAL A 80 6.91 20.06 -3.94
CA VAL A 80 7.49 21.41 -3.92
C VAL A 80 7.95 21.83 -2.53
N MET A 81 7.21 21.46 -1.48
CA MET A 81 7.57 21.75 -0.09
C MET A 81 8.80 20.97 0.38
N ASN A 82 8.98 19.74 -0.12
CA ASN A 82 10.07 18.86 0.30
C ASN A 82 11.37 19.07 -0.50
N ASP A 83 11.26 19.39 -1.80
CA ASP A 83 12.42 19.63 -2.65
C ASP A 83 12.18 20.79 -3.63
N THR A 84 12.79 21.94 -3.36
CA THR A 84 12.71 23.12 -4.22
C THR A 84 13.54 22.98 -5.50
N ARG A 85 14.44 21.98 -5.59
CA ARG A 85 15.31 21.74 -6.76
C ARG A 85 14.54 21.20 -7.96
N ILE A 86 13.27 20.82 -7.76
CA ILE A 86 12.33 20.43 -8.80
C ILE A 86 12.22 21.51 -9.89
N PHE A 87 12.27 22.79 -9.53
CA PHE A 87 12.16 23.91 -10.49
C PHE A 87 13.43 24.11 -11.34
N GLU A 88 14.60 23.73 -10.82
CA GLU A 88 15.88 23.92 -11.51
C GLU A 88 16.24 22.74 -12.40
N ARG A 89 16.01 21.51 -11.93
CA ARG A 89 16.39 20.29 -12.66
C ARG A 89 15.23 19.73 -13.49
N GLY A 90 13.98 19.99 -13.10
CA GLY A 90 12.80 19.43 -13.72
C GLY A 90 12.40 18.09 -13.08
N LEU A 91 11.08 17.83 -13.04
CA LEU A 91 10.47 16.66 -12.36
C LEU A 91 10.86 15.30 -12.93
N LEU A 92 11.29 15.23 -14.19
CA LEU A 92 11.47 13.98 -14.94
C LEU A 92 12.94 13.62 -15.17
N VAL A 93 13.87 14.27 -14.47
CA VAL A 93 15.30 13.95 -14.60
C VAL A 93 15.58 12.56 -14.03
N GLY A 94 16.17 11.69 -14.85
CA GLY A 94 16.51 10.31 -14.46
C GLY A 94 15.39 9.28 -14.66
N TYR A 95 14.25 9.66 -15.27
CA TYR A 95 13.20 8.71 -15.60
C TYR A 95 13.65 7.73 -16.69
N ASN A 96 13.74 6.45 -16.33
CA ASN A 96 14.03 5.35 -17.25
C ASN A 96 12.72 4.74 -17.79
N ARG A 97 12.79 3.96 -18.87
CA ARG A 97 11.65 3.21 -19.44
C ARG A 97 10.91 2.38 -18.37
N TRP A 98 11.65 1.78 -17.45
CA TRP A 98 11.08 1.01 -16.33
C TRP A 98 10.29 1.87 -15.34
N ALA A 99 10.72 3.11 -15.09
CA ALA A 99 9.98 4.03 -14.23
C ALA A 99 8.60 4.36 -14.81
N TYR A 100 8.51 4.58 -16.13
CA TYR A 100 7.22 4.77 -16.81
C TYR A 100 6.30 3.55 -16.69
N LEU A 101 6.85 2.33 -16.78
CA LEU A 101 6.08 1.10 -16.59
C LEU A 101 5.54 0.97 -15.16
N VAL A 102 6.33 1.32 -14.14
CA VAL A 102 5.86 1.30 -12.74
C VAL A 102 4.78 2.35 -12.51
N VAL A 103 4.94 3.56 -13.05
CA VAL A 103 3.91 4.62 -12.94
C VAL A 103 2.61 4.18 -13.61
N LEU A 104 2.67 3.58 -14.81
CA LEU A 104 1.49 3.04 -15.48
C LEU A 104 0.83 1.92 -14.65
N ASN A 105 1.62 0.99 -14.14
CA ASN A 105 1.12 -0.09 -13.29
C ASN A 105 0.46 0.44 -12.01
N ASN A 106 1.05 1.46 -11.38
CA ASN A 106 0.50 2.09 -10.19
C ASN A 106 -0.82 2.82 -10.50
N ALA A 107 -0.90 3.50 -11.65
CA ALA A 107 -2.14 4.12 -12.11
C ALA A 107 -3.26 3.09 -12.34
N LEU A 108 -2.94 1.96 -12.97
CA LEU A 108 -3.89 0.85 -13.16
C LEU A 108 -4.35 0.25 -11.83
N ASN A 109 -3.43 0.06 -10.87
CA ASN A 109 -3.78 -0.38 -9.53
C ASN A 109 -4.72 0.61 -8.82
N GLY A 110 -4.48 1.91 -8.96
CA GLY A 110 -5.37 2.95 -8.42
C GLY A 110 -6.78 2.90 -9.02
N LEU A 111 -6.89 2.69 -10.32
CA LEU A 111 -8.18 2.50 -11.01
C LEU A 111 -8.88 1.22 -10.56
N ALA A 112 -8.14 0.11 -10.44
CA ALA A 112 -8.67 -1.17 -9.98
C ALA A 112 -9.20 -1.07 -8.54
N VAL A 113 -8.47 -0.41 -7.65
CA VAL A 113 -8.90 -0.16 -6.27
C VAL A 113 -10.18 0.66 -6.22
N SER A 114 -10.29 1.74 -7.00
CA SER A 114 -11.52 2.54 -7.08
C SER A 114 -12.71 1.72 -7.56
N ALA A 115 -12.51 0.81 -8.52
CA ALA A 115 -13.56 -0.10 -8.98
C ALA A 115 -13.99 -1.08 -7.88
N ILE A 116 -13.03 -1.69 -7.17
CA ILE A 116 -13.34 -2.60 -6.04
C ILE A 116 -14.15 -1.87 -4.96
N LEU A 117 -13.79 -0.64 -4.60
CA LEU A 117 -14.53 0.14 -3.61
C LEU A 117 -15.95 0.50 -4.06
N LYS A 118 -16.19 0.62 -5.37
CA LYS A 118 -17.52 0.90 -5.93
C LYS A 118 -18.42 -0.34 -5.96
N TYR A 119 -17.89 -1.47 -6.41
CA TYR A 119 -18.68 -2.67 -6.69
C TYR A 119 -18.68 -3.68 -5.53
N ALA A 120 -17.73 -3.57 -4.61
CA ALA A 120 -17.65 -4.39 -3.40
C ALA A 120 -17.55 -3.47 -2.17
N ASP A 121 -16.61 -3.74 -1.27
CA ASP A 121 -16.39 -3.01 -0.02
C ASP A 121 -14.88 -2.87 0.25
N ASN A 122 -14.52 -1.93 1.14
CA ASN A 122 -13.13 -1.76 1.56
C ASN A 122 -12.56 -3.02 2.25
N ILE A 123 -13.40 -3.87 2.86
CA ILE A 123 -12.96 -5.16 3.43
C ILE A 123 -12.51 -6.12 2.32
N ALA A 124 -13.28 -6.23 1.24
CA ALA A 124 -12.92 -7.07 0.09
C ALA A 124 -11.62 -6.61 -0.57
N ARG A 125 -11.38 -5.29 -0.63
CA ARG A 125 -10.11 -4.71 -1.09
C ARG A 125 -8.92 -5.21 -0.27
N VAL A 126 -9.04 -5.25 1.07
CA VAL A 126 -7.96 -5.71 1.95
C VAL A 126 -7.67 -7.20 1.73
N TYR A 127 -8.71 -8.04 1.60
CA TYR A 127 -8.51 -9.46 1.28
C TYR A 127 -7.91 -9.68 -0.11
N ALA A 128 -8.32 -8.90 -1.12
CA ALA A 128 -7.73 -8.97 -2.46
C ALA A 128 -6.23 -8.61 -2.43
N HIS A 129 -5.85 -7.59 -1.66
CA HIS A 129 -4.45 -7.24 -1.48
C HIS A 129 -3.67 -8.35 -0.77
N ALA A 130 -4.26 -8.96 0.27
CA ALA A 130 -3.64 -10.07 0.99
C ALA A 130 -3.45 -11.31 0.08
N ALA A 131 -4.42 -11.63 -0.77
CA ALA A 131 -4.28 -12.69 -1.78
C ALA A 131 -3.18 -12.36 -2.81
N ALA A 132 -3.08 -11.11 -3.25
CA ALA A 132 -2.02 -10.66 -4.14
C ALA A 132 -0.63 -10.78 -3.50
N MET A 133 -0.49 -10.52 -2.19
CA MET A 133 0.76 -10.77 -1.46
C MET A 133 1.15 -12.25 -1.48
N ILE A 134 0.21 -13.15 -1.22
CA ILE A 134 0.45 -14.61 -1.28
C ILE A 134 0.87 -15.02 -2.69
N ALA A 135 0.16 -14.55 -3.71
CA ALA A 135 0.48 -14.86 -5.11
C ALA A 135 1.88 -14.36 -5.49
N THR A 136 2.24 -13.14 -5.07
CA THR A 136 3.57 -12.55 -5.32
C THR A 136 4.67 -13.37 -4.64
N MET A 137 4.42 -13.88 -3.44
CA MET A 137 5.34 -14.77 -2.73
C MET A 137 5.56 -16.09 -3.48
N VAL A 138 4.49 -16.75 -3.95
CA VAL A 138 4.59 -17.98 -4.75
C VAL A 138 5.36 -17.74 -6.03
N LEU A 139 5.04 -16.65 -6.75
CA LEU A 139 5.75 -16.27 -7.96
C LEU A 139 7.24 -15.99 -7.70
N SER A 140 7.58 -15.36 -6.57
CA SER A 140 8.97 -15.08 -6.20
C SER A 140 9.78 -16.37 -6.02
N VAL A 141 9.22 -17.38 -5.33
CA VAL A 141 9.88 -18.69 -5.15
C VAL A 141 10.11 -19.39 -6.50
N ILE A 142 9.14 -19.33 -7.42
CA ILE A 142 9.23 -20.01 -8.72
C ILE A 142 10.21 -19.29 -9.67
N PHE A 143 10.13 -17.97 -9.78
CA PHE A 143 10.92 -17.20 -10.76
C PHE A 143 12.32 -16.85 -10.26
N PHE A 144 12.47 -16.47 -8.98
CA PHE A 144 13.73 -15.99 -8.42
C PHE A 144 14.45 -17.05 -7.59
N GLY A 145 13.80 -18.18 -7.28
CA GLY A 145 14.41 -19.28 -6.52
C GLY A 145 14.80 -18.90 -5.08
N GLU A 146 14.24 -17.81 -4.56
CA GLU A 146 14.55 -17.35 -3.21
C GLU A 146 13.98 -18.30 -2.16
N ARG A 147 14.76 -18.52 -1.09
CA ARG A 147 14.35 -19.43 -0.01
C ARG A 147 13.27 -18.75 0.83
N PRO A 148 12.04 -19.31 0.92
CA PRO A 148 10.99 -18.72 1.73
C PRO A 148 11.41 -18.72 3.20
N THR A 149 11.31 -17.56 3.85
CA THR A 149 11.58 -17.46 5.29
C THR A 149 10.43 -18.07 6.09
N PRO A 150 10.70 -18.71 7.24
CA PRO A 150 9.64 -19.31 8.05
C PRO A 150 8.61 -18.29 8.55
N GLN A 151 9.02 -17.03 8.77
CA GLN A 151 8.13 -15.93 9.14
C GLN A 151 7.12 -15.62 8.02
N LEU A 152 7.56 -15.68 6.76
CA LEU A 152 6.69 -15.46 5.60
C LEU A 152 5.68 -16.58 5.43
N LEU A 153 6.08 -17.83 5.67
CA LEU A 153 5.17 -18.98 5.64
C LEU A 153 4.08 -18.87 6.70
N LEU A 154 4.44 -18.44 7.91
CA LEU A 154 3.48 -18.20 8.99
C LEU A 154 2.50 -17.07 8.61
N ALA A 155 2.98 -15.97 8.04
CA ALA A 155 2.14 -14.87 7.58
C ALA A 155 1.12 -15.33 6.53
N VAL A 156 1.56 -16.11 5.53
CA VAL A 156 0.67 -16.68 4.50
C VAL A 156 -0.39 -17.61 5.12
N ALA A 157 0.01 -18.47 6.07
CA ALA A 157 -0.92 -19.38 6.74
C ALA A 157 -2.00 -18.63 7.53
N ILE A 158 -1.61 -17.60 8.29
CA ILE A 158 -2.55 -16.77 9.07
C ILE A 158 -3.52 -16.04 8.15
N VAL A 159 -3.01 -15.40 7.09
CA VAL A 159 -3.85 -14.68 6.11
C VAL A 159 -4.81 -15.65 5.41
N GLY A 160 -4.33 -16.83 5.01
CA GLY A 160 -5.16 -17.88 4.41
C GLY A 160 -6.28 -18.34 5.34
N ALA A 161 -5.97 -18.60 6.61
CA ALA A 161 -6.96 -18.97 7.62
C ALA A 161 -8.01 -17.87 7.84
N SER A 162 -7.58 -16.60 7.93
CA SER A 162 -8.49 -15.46 8.07
C SER A 162 -9.43 -15.31 6.87
N ALA A 163 -8.91 -15.48 5.65
CA ALA A 163 -9.72 -15.42 4.44
C ALA A 163 -10.75 -16.55 4.39
N LEU A 164 -10.38 -17.77 4.80
CA LEU A 164 -11.32 -18.89 4.88
C LEU A 164 -12.43 -18.60 5.91
N GLN A 165 -12.07 -18.14 7.11
CA GLN A 165 -13.04 -17.82 8.15
C GLN A 165 -14.02 -16.72 7.72
N TYR A 166 -13.56 -15.72 6.98
CA TYR A 166 -14.42 -14.66 6.47
C TYR A 166 -15.45 -15.15 5.43
N ASN A 167 -15.11 -16.20 4.67
CA ASN A 167 -16.01 -16.80 3.67
C ASN A 167 -16.91 -17.91 4.24
N LEU A 168 -16.75 -18.31 5.50
CA LEU A 168 -17.66 -19.28 6.12
C LEU A 168 -19.04 -18.64 6.38
N PRO A 169 -20.15 -19.32 6.04
CA PRO A 169 -21.47 -18.85 6.41
C PRO A 169 -21.60 -18.81 7.95
N PRO A 170 -22.25 -17.78 8.52
CA PRO A 170 -22.42 -17.69 9.97
C PRO A 170 -23.26 -18.86 10.48
N GLU A 171 -22.78 -19.51 11.54
CA GLU A 171 -23.58 -20.50 12.28
C GLU A 171 -24.84 -19.79 12.82
N GLN A 172 -26.02 -20.23 12.38
CA GLN A 172 -27.28 -19.73 12.92
C GLN A 172 -27.41 -20.25 14.36
N PRO A 173 -27.54 -19.38 15.39
CA PRO A 173 -27.80 -19.85 16.74
C PRO A 173 -29.17 -20.54 16.79
N ALA A 174 -29.18 -21.76 17.33
CA ALA A 174 -30.37 -22.60 17.52
C ALA A 174 -31.35 -22.00 18.54
#